data_AF-A0A929JVL2-F1
#
_entry.id   AF-A0A929JVL2-F1
#
_cell.length_a   1.000
_cell.length_b   1.000
_cell.length_c   1.000
_cell.angle_alpha   90.00
_cell.angle_beta   90.00
_cell.angle_gamma   90.00
#
_symmetry.space_group_name_H-M   'P 1'
#
loop_
_entity.id
_entity.type
_entity.pdbx_description
1 polymer ?
#
loop_
_entity_poly.entity_id
_entity_poly.type
_entity_poly.pdbx_seq_one_letter_code
_entity_poly.pdbx_strand_id
1 'polypeptide(L)'
;MNGKGMVLGKILVVMLIFVLIAIVMPTVSAVDGLVAYYPFNGNANDESGNGNHGTVHGATWVDNGNCRKALSFDGREDSVQIPHTVINNLLDLTFSAWIKTSDCDVGILTGANSGDHNEFLIFISEGKLKPHVKSEAFLSE
;
A
#
# COMPACT_ATOMS: atom_id res chain seq x y z
N MET A 1 11.89 -55.67 25.28
CA MET A 1 11.31 -54.37 24.88
C MET A 1 11.57 -54.19 23.40
N ASN A 2 10.52 -54.21 22.61
CA ASN A 2 10.58 -54.59 21.20
C ASN A 2 10.84 -53.34 20.34
N GLY A 3 11.75 -53.42 19.36
CA GLY A 3 12.24 -52.28 18.57
C GLY A 3 11.18 -51.38 17.93
N LYS A 4 9.92 -51.84 17.83
CA LYS A 4 8.75 -51.05 17.40
C LYS A 4 8.46 -49.83 18.30
N GLY A 5 8.61 -49.95 19.63
CA GLY A 5 8.39 -48.83 20.54
C GLY A 5 9.45 -47.73 20.42
N MET A 6 10.70 -48.14 20.12
CA MET A 6 11.81 -47.23 19.88
C MET A 6 11.70 -46.49 18.54
N VAL A 7 11.13 -47.12 17.51
CA VAL A 7 10.86 -46.47 16.20
C VAL A 7 9.72 -45.46 16.31
N LEU A 8 8.63 -45.79 17.01
CA LEU A 8 7.48 -44.90 17.19
C LEU A 8 7.86 -43.63 17.98
N GLY A 9 8.67 -43.75 19.02
CA GLY A 9 9.18 -42.61 19.78
C GLY A 9 10.04 -41.66 18.93
N LYS A 10 10.88 -42.19 18.03
CA LYS A 10 11.68 -41.38 17.10
C LYS A 10 10.81 -40.63 16.08
N ILE A 11 9.77 -41.27 15.55
CA ILE A 11 8.83 -40.64 14.62
C ILE A 11 8.09 -39.49 15.31
N LEU A 12 7.62 -39.70 16.55
CA LEU A 12 6.92 -38.68 17.32
C LEU A 12 7.82 -37.47 17.61
N VAL A 13 9.08 -37.70 17.98
CA VAL A 13 10.06 -36.63 18.23
C VAL A 13 10.35 -35.83 16.95
N VAL A 14 10.50 -36.50 15.79
CA VAL A 14 10.69 -35.82 14.50
C VAL A 14 9.46 -34.99 14.13
N MET A 15 8.25 -35.50 14.34
CA MET A 15 7.02 -34.74 14.12
C MET A 15 6.94 -33.50 15.03
N LEU A 16 7.29 -33.63 16.31
CA LEU A 16 7.33 -32.51 17.25
C LEU A 16 8.36 -31.45 16.84
N ILE A 17 9.52 -31.86 16.32
CA ILE A 17 10.53 -30.94 15.81
C ILE A 17 10.03 -30.22 14.55
N PHE A 18 9.36 -30.90 13.62
CA PHE A 18 8.78 -30.25 12.44
C PHE A 18 7.65 -29.27 12.80
N VAL A 19 6.80 -29.62 13.77
CA VAL A 19 5.77 -28.71 14.29
C VAL A 19 6.42 -27.50 14.97
N LEU A 20 7.47 -27.71 15.77
CA LEU A 20 8.19 -26.62 16.44
C LEU A 20 8.89 -25.70 15.41
N ILE A 21 9.53 -26.26 14.38
CA ILE A 21 10.16 -25.48 13.30
C ILE A 21 9.10 -24.66 12.54
N ALA A 22 7.93 -25.23 12.25
CA ALA A 22 6.84 -24.52 11.59
C ALA A 22 6.26 -23.36 12.42
N ILE A 23 6.30 -23.47 13.76
CA ILE A 23 5.86 -22.40 14.68
C ILE A 23 6.95 -21.32 14.85
N VAL A 24 8.23 -21.69 14.78
CA VAL A 24 9.38 -20.78 15.02
C VAL A 24 9.85 -20.06 13.75
N MET A 25 9.57 -20.60 12.57
CA MET A 25 9.82 -19.89 11.30
C MET A 25 8.84 -18.71 11.19
N PRO A 26 9.31 -17.45 11.23
CA PRO A 26 8.43 -16.32 11.02
C PRO A 26 7.83 -16.46 9.62
N THR A 27 6.50 -16.37 9.51
CA THR A 27 5.89 -16.05 8.23
C THR A 27 6.42 -14.68 7.85
N VAL A 28 7.31 -14.59 6.85
CA VAL A 28 7.62 -13.31 6.21
C VAL A 28 6.31 -12.82 5.60
N SER A 29 5.61 -11.99 6.35
CA SER A 29 4.49 -11.23 5.85
C SER A 29 5.06 -10.29 4.80
N ALA A 30 4.63 -10.40 3.54
CA ALA A 30 5.02 -9.48 2.46
C ALA A 30 4.53 -8.02 2.70
N VAL A 31 4.16 -7.71 3.93
CA VAL A 31 3.35 -6.59 4.39
C VAL A 31 4.05 -5.82 5.50
N ASP A 32 5.26 -6.23 5.92
CA ASP A 32 6.02 -5.46 6.92
C ASP A 32 6.38 -4.08 6.34
N GLY A 33 5.81 -3.03 6.92
CA GLY A 33 5.89 -1.65 6.43
C GLY A 33 4.82 -1.22 5.41
N LEU A 34 3.89 -2.09 4.99
CA LEU A 34 2.79 -1.68 4.11
C LEU A 34 1.74 -0.91 4.93
N VAL A 35 1.49 0.34 4.54
CA VAL A 35 0.55 1.23 5.25
C VAL A 35 -0.87 1.14 4.66
N ALA A 36 -1.00 1.03 3.35
CA ALA A 36 -2.29 0.89 2.68
C ALA A 36 -2.16 0.18 1.33
N TYR A 37 -3.22 -0.52 0.91
CA TYR A 37 -3.28 -1.20 -0.38
C TYR A 37 -4.69 -1.12 -0.98
N TYR A 38 -4.81 -0.49 -2.15
CA TYR A 38 -6.08 -0.27 -2.84
C TYR A 38 -6.07 -1.00 -4.18
N PRO A 39 -6.59 -2.24 -4.25
CA PRO A 39 -6.63 -2.99 -5.50
C PRO A 39 -7.75 -2.53 -6.45
N PHE A 40 -8.64 -1.66 -5.99
CA PHE A 40 -9.74 -1.10 -6.80
C PHE A 40 -10.66 -2.15 -7.44
N ASN A 41 -10.93 -3.24 -6.72
CA ASN A 41 -11.84 -4.34 -7.10
C ASN A 41 -13.34 -3.97 -6.97
N GLY A 42 -13.72 -2.75 -7.36
CA GLY A 42 -15.09 -2.24 -7.28
C GLY A 42 -15.43 -1.47 -5.99
N ASN A 43 -14.42 -1.19 -5.16
CA ASN A 43 -14.48 -0.25 -4.04
C ASN A 43 -13.08 0.33 -3.79
N ALA A 44 -12.99 1.35 -2.93
CA ALA A 44 -11.73 1.98 -2.51
C ALA A 44 -11.30 1.53 -1.10
N ASN A 45 -11.63 0.31 -0.71
CA ASN A 45 -11.24 -0.21 0.60
C ASN A 45 -9.74 -0.54 0.61
N ASP A 46 -9.08 -0.15 1.69
CA ASP A 46 -7.76 -0.64 2.06
C ASP A 46 -7.79 -2.14 2.40
N GLU A 47 -7.12 -2.95 1.58
CA GLU A 47 -6.93 -4.40 1.76
C GLU A 47 -5.59 -4.76 2.43
N SER A 48 -4.82 -3.78 2.92
CA SER A 48 -3.61 -4.05 3.72
C SER A 48 -3.91 -4.64 5.10
N GLY A 49 -5.13 -4.42 5.60
CA GLY A 49 -5.54 -4.78 6.96
C GLY A 49 -5.42 -3.63 7.97
N ASN A 50 -4.95 -2.44 7.57
CA ASN A 50 -4.75 -1.29 8.47
C ASN A 50 -5.98 -0.38 8.60
N GLY A 51 -7.04 -0.62 7.83
CA GLY A 51 -8.31 0.10 7.95
C GLY A 51 -8.29 1.52 7.36
N ASN A 52 -7.32 1.83 6.50
CA ASN A 52 -7.18 3.14 5.87
C ASN A 52 -8.12 3.29 4.66
N HIS A 53 -9.40 2.92 4.77
CA HIS A 53 -10.30 2.89 3.62
C HIS A 53 -10.47 4.27 2.96
N GLY A 54 -10.45 4.28 1.63
CA GLY A 54 -10.65 5.47 0.82
C GLY A 54 -12.12 5.78 0.56
N THR A 55 -12.42 7.05 0.35
CA THR A 55 -13.72 7.56 -0.12
C THR A 55 -13.57 8.06 -1.55
N VAL A 56 -14.41 7.57 -2.46
CA VAL A 56 -14.39 7.98 -3.87
C VAL A 56 -15.27 9.23 -4.05
N HIS A 57 -14.71 10.26 -4.68
CA HIS A 57 -15.42 11.47 -5.09
C HIS A 57 -15.33 11.61 -6.61
N GLY A 58 -16.48 11.68 -7.28
CA GLY A 58 -16.62 11.94 -8.72
C GLY A 58 -16.20 10.79 -9.66
N ALA A 59 -15.10 10.11 -9.35
CA ALA A 59 -14.51 9.08 -10.19
C ALA A 59 -15.44 7.87 -10.41
N THR A 60 -15.31 7.23 -11.57
CA THR A 60 -16.18 6.13 -12.02
C THR A 60 -15.44 4.82 -12.17
N TRP A 61 -16.11 3.69 -11.89
CA TRP A 61 -15.53 2.36 -12.02
C TRP A 61 -15.49 1.88 -13.48
N VAL A 62 -14.36 1.34 -13.91
CA VAL A 62 -14.15 0.80 -15.26
C VAL A 62 -13.57 -0.62 -15.22
N ASP A 63 -13.86 -1.44 -16.23
CA ASP A 63 -13.50 -2.87 -16.28
C ASP A 63 -12.17 -3.18 -17.02
N ASN A 64 -11.36 -2.15 -17.27
CA ASN A 64 -10.08 -2.26 -17.99
C ASN A 64 -8.86 -2.01 -17.09
N GLY A 65 -9.04 -2.15 -15.77
CA GLY A 65 -7.97 -1.99 -14.78
C GLY A 65 -7.04 -3.19 -14.67
N ASN A 66 -5.90 -2.98 -14.01
CA ASN A 66 -5.05 -4.10 -13.60
C ASN A 66 -5.83 -4.98 -12.62
N CYS A 67 -5.91 -6.29 -12.86
CA CYS A 67 -6.73 -7.23 -12.08
C CYS A 67 -8.26 -6.98 -12.12
N ARG A 68 -8.79 -6.46 -13.25
CA ARG A 68 -10.22 -6.38 -13.67
C ARG A 68 -10.88 -5.02 -13.51
N LYS A 69 -10.61 -4.25 -12.45
CA LYS A 69 -11.28 -2.95 -12.23
C LYS A 69 -10.29 -1.84 -11.91
N ALA A 70 -10.65 -0.62 -12.28
CA ALA A 70 -9.93 0.60 -11.94
C ALA A 70 -10.91 1.76 -11.75
N LEU A 71 -10.42 2.88 -11.24
CA LEU A 71 -11.11 4.16 -11.25
C LEU A 71 -10.67 4.98 -12.47
N SER A 72 -11.64 5.55 -13.17
CA SER A 72 -11.46 6.53 -14.22
C SER A 72 -11.74 7.91 -13.64
N PHE A 73 -10.79 8.82 -13.87
CA PHE A 73 -10.83 10.22 -13.43
C PHE A 73 -10.98 11.08 -14.69
N ASP A 74 -12.05 11.87 -14.79
CA ASP A 74 -12.39 12.68 -15.96
C ASP A 74 -11.81 14.12 -15.91
N GLY A 75 -11.12 14.43 -14.79
CA GLY A 75 -10.48 15.71 -14.54
C GLY A 75 -11.37 16.76 -13.85
N ARG A 76 -12.59 16.42 -13.43
CA ARG A 76 -13.51 17.33 -12.73
C ARG A 76 -13.78 16.90 -11.30
N GLU A 77 -13.01 17.44 -10.36
CA GLU A 77 -13.20 17.21 -8.91
C GLU A 77 -13.14 15.73 -8.49
N ASP A 78 -12.41 14.91 -9.26
CA ASP A 78 -12.28 13.48 -8.99
C ASP A 78 -11.12 13.17 -8.04
N SER A 79 -11.39 12.36 -7.02
CA SER A 79 -10.35 11.91 -6.09
C SER A 79 -10.73 10.64 -5.33
N VAL A 80 -9.71 9.97 -4.79
CA VAL A 80 -9.88 9.02 -3.69
C VAL A 80 -9.25 9.65 -2.46
N GLN A 81 -10.08 10.02 -1.50
CA GLN A 81 -9.61 10.59 -0.24
C GLN A 81 -9.38 9.47 0.77
N ILE A 82 -8.18 9.40 1.33
CA ILE A 82 -7.81 8.47 2.40
C ILE A 82 -7.69 9.22 3.74
N PRO A 83 -7.74 8.54 4.90
CA PRO A 83 -7.58 9.20 6.18
C PRO A 83 -6.24 9.96 6.25
N HIS A 84 -6.27 11.22 6.68
CA HIS A 84 -5.05 12.03 6.79
C HIS A 84 -4.03 11.42 7.77
N THR A 85 -4.49 10.61 8.72
CA THR A 85 -3.65 9.93 9.70
C THR A 85 -2.63 8.97 9.09
N VAL A 86 -2.82 8.55 7.83
CA VAL A 86 -1.90 7.68 7.09
C VAL A 86 -0.49 8.28 6.99
N ILE A 87 -0.39 9.61 6.92
CA ILE A 87 0.90 10.30 6.73
C ILE A 87 1.43 10.96 8.00
N ASN A 88 0.71 10.86 9.13
CA ASN A 88 1.14 11.46 10.38
C ASN A 88 2.49 10.90 10.83
N ASN A 89 3.46 11.79 11.07
CA ASN A 89 4.81 11.45 11.55
C ASN A 89 5.61 10.50 10.65
N LEU A 90 5.25 10.37 9.37
CA LEU A 90 6.08 9.65 8.42
C LEU A 90 7.31 10.49 8.06
N LEU A 91 8.49 9.91 8.25
CA LEU A 91 9.76 10.51 7.82
C LEU A 91 10.14 10.05 6.41
N ASP A 92 9.77 8.81 6.07
CA ASP A 92 10.03 8.18 4.77
C ASP A 92 8.73 7.60 4.21
N LEU A 93 8.54 7.71 2.90
CA LEU A 93 7.37 7.18 2.19
C LEU A 93 7.78 6.54 0.88
N THR A 94 7.22 5.36 0.60
CA THR A 94 7.24 4.74 -0.73
C THR A 94 5.80 4.48 -1.16
N PHE A 95 5.47 4.77 -2.42
CA PHE A 95 4.20 4.41 -3.03
C PHE A 95 4.45 3.71 -4.37
N SER A 96 3.49 2.91 -4.80
CA SER A 96 3.50 2.29 -6.13
C SER A 96 2.08 2.25 -6.68
N ALA A 97 1.93 2.48 -7.98
CA ALA A 97 0.63 2.50 -8.63
C ALA A 97 0.74 2.14 -10.11
N TRP A 98 -0.35 1.57 -10.64
CA TRP A 98 -0.57 1.44 -12.08
C TRP A 98 -1.40 2.64 -12.54
N ILE A 99 -0.88 3.40 -13.50
CA ILE A 99 -1.50 4.63 -13.98
C ILE A 99 -1.53 4.59 -15.50
N LYS A 100 -2.69 4.93 -16.06
CA LYS A 100 -2.87 5.14 -17.49
C LYS A 100 -3.57 6.48 -17.68
N THR A 101 -2.94 7.38 -18.40
CA THR A 101 -3.52 8.69 -18.75
C THR A 101 -3.10 9.10 -20.15
N SER A 102 -3.94 9.90 -20.81
CA SER A 102 -3.59 10.67 -22.01
C SER A 102 -3.31 12.13 -21.71
N ASP A 103 -3.53 12.57 -20.48
CA ASP A 103 -3.34 13.95 -20.07
C ASP A 103 -1.86 14.25 -19.83
N CYS A 104 -1.45 15.44 -20.28
CA CYS A 104 -0.08 15.91 -20.12
C CYS A 104 0.15 16.62 -18.78
N ASP A 105 -0.91 16.96 -18.05
CA ASP A 105 -0.86 17.68 -16.80
C ASP A 105 -1.95 17.15 -15.85
N VAL A 106 -1.56 16.34 -14.86
CA VAL A 106 -2.50 15.69 -13.93
C VAL A 106 -1.85 15.38 -12.58
N GLY A 107 -2.58 15.60 -11.48
CA GLY A 107 -2.17 15.18 -10.14
C GLY A 107 -2.44 13.69 -9.93
N ILE A 108 -1.48 12.95 -9.38
CA ILE A 108 -1.60 11.51 -9.11
C ILE A 108 -1.81 11.25 -7.62
N LEU A 109 -0.95 11.83 -6.80
CA LEU A 109 -0.98 11.66 -5.35
C LEU A 109 -0.53 12.98 -4.71
N THR A 110 -1.32 13.47 -3.75
CA THR A 110 -1.01 14.68 -2.99
C THR A 110 -1.19 14.41 -1.51
N GLY A 111 -0.33 15.00 -0.68
CA GLY A 111 -0.51 15.10 0.75
C GLY A 111 -0.38 16.55 1.20
N ALA A 112 -1.21 16.93 2.16
CA ALA A 112 -1.28 18.27 2.70
C ALA A 112 -1.55 18.18 4.21
N ASN A 113 -0.99 19.12 4.98
CA ASN A 113 -1.35 19.32 6.38
C ASN A 113 -2.30 20.52 6.51
N SER A 114 -2.93 20.67 7.69
CA SER A 114 -3.97 21.68 7.94
C SER A 114 -3.55 23.13 7.71
N GLY A 115 -2.25 23.42 7.66
CA GLY A 115 -1.71 24.76 7.39
C GLY A 115 -1.13 24.94 5.99
N ASP A 116 -0.94 23.87 5.23
CA ASP A 116 -0.13 23.88 4.01
C ASP A 116 -0.69 22.93 2.96
N HIS A 117 -0.99 23.48 1.78
CA HIS A 117 -1.37 22.69 0.61
C HIS A 117 -0.12 22.07 -0.04
N ASN A 118 -0.21 20.81 -0.46
CA ASN A 118 0.80 20.09 -1.25
C ASN A 118 2.19 20.00 -0.59
N GLU A 119 2.25 19.49 0.64
CA GLU A 119 3.53 19.14 1.28
C GLU A 119 4.32 18.14 0.45
N PHE A 120 3.62 17.20 -0.19
CA PHE A 120 4.20 16.42 -1.28
C PHE A 120 3.18 16.24 -2.40
N LEU A 121 3.69 16.15 -3.62
CA LEU A 121 2.90 15.92 -4.83
C LEU A 121 3.68 15.01 -5.79
N ILE A 122 2.97 14.04 -6.34
CA ILE A 122 3.38 13.29 -7.52
C ILE A 122 2.40 13.66 -8.61
N PHE A 123 2.92 14.15 -9.72
CA PHE A 123 2.10 14.65 -10.82
C PHE A 123 2.77 14.41 -12.15
N ILE A 124 1.99 14.43 -13.22
CA ILE A 124 2.49 14.55 -14.58
C ILE A 124 2.39 16.02 -14.96
N SER A 125 3.42 16.57 -15.58
CA SER A 125 3.38 17.89 -16.20
C SER A 125 4.26 17.92 -17.44
N GLU A 126 3.74 18.49 -18.52
CA GLU A 126 4.34 18.42 -19.85
C GLU A 126 4.65 16.97 -20.28
N GLY A 127 3.77 16.03 -19.90
CA GLY A 127 3.91 14.60 -20.20
C GLY A 127 5.02 13.87 -19.42
N LYS A 128 5.62 14.51 -18.42
CA LYS A 128 6.68 13.92 -17.58
C LYS A 128 6.19 13.74 -16.15
N LEU A 129 6.49 12.60 -15.54
CA LEU A 129 6.30 12.38 -14.11
C LEU A 129 7.27 13.28 -13.32
N LYS A 130 6.73 14.08 -12.41
CA LYS A 130 7.45 15.03 -11.56
C LYS A 130 7.06 14.79 -10.09
N PRO A 131 8.04 14.60 -9.20
CA PRO A 131 7.81 14.68 -7.76
C PRO A 131 8.01 16.12 -7.27
N HIS A 132 7.31 16.47 -6.20
CA HIS A 132 7.53 17.67 -5.41
C HIS A 132 7.42 17.29 -3.93
N VAL A 133 8.35 17.79 -3.12
CA VAL A 133 8.29 17.73 -1.67
C VAL A 133 8.67 19.13 -1.18
N LYS A 134 7.81 19.74 -0.37
CA LYS A 134 8.08 21.02 0.25
C LYS A 134 9.18 20.81 1.30
N SER A 135 10.37 21.37 1.07
CA SER A 135 11.41 21.38 2.10
C SER A 135 11.19 22.56 3.05
N GLU A 136 11.16 22.32 4.35
CA GLU A 136 11.58 23.33 5.32
C GLU A 136 13.07 23.58 5.07
N ALA A 137 13.50 24.84 5.00
CA ALA A 137 14.93 25.13 4.93
C ALA A 137 15.61 24.53 6.16
N PHE A 138 16.46 23.52 5.98
CA PHE A 138 17.36 23.08 7.04
C PHE A 138 18.18 24.31 7.45
N LEU A 139 18.00 24.78 8.68
CA LEU A 139 18.96 25.70 9.27
C LEU A 139 20.31 24.99 9.18
N SER A 140 21.21 25.55 8.38
CA SER A 140 22.57 25.04 8.22
C SER A 140 23.23 24.94 9.61
N GLU A 141 23.65 23.75 10.00
CA GLU A 141 24.63 23.56 11.08
C GLU A 141 25.99 24.17 10.70
#